data_AF-A0A835CUE7-F1
#
_entry.id   AF-A0A835CUE7-F1
#
_cell.length_a   1.000
_cell.length_b   1.000
_cell.length_c   1.000
_cell.angle_alpha   90.00
_cell.angle_beta   90.00
_cell.angle_gamma   90.00
#
_symmetry.space_group_name_H-M   'P 1'
#
loop_
_entity.id
_entity.type
_entity.pdbx_description
1 polymer ?
#
loop_
_entity_poly.entity_id
_entity_poly.type
_entity_poly.pdbx_seq_one_letter_code
_entity_poly.pdbx_strand_id
1 'polypeptide(L)'
;MGFRKLKKKIDTIKKLLNISKEKLDDTDKIDENKEIKSIIDSLLNTIELESIFDNLLNIKKPQNWLTIKYYEKNYPTGEFKSNSRIITVDNNAKSSIDKDKFCVANLKGKFTTNEKIKNTKELIGKGVKINFDGNNVIIVNNSTTNLFVHSLGINKLYGRSDNSVQRVPPENTAVIFRKSIFQQLLFNHLREGDKSIRDLYAMCKIRISFKTSRNLGDSSVIPDVPCWLELQLNIPRGILDSIILK
;
A
#
# COMPACT_ATOMS: atom_id res chain seq x y z
N MET A 1 4.05 -5.05 -30.14
CA MET A 1 5.16 -4.17 -30.58
C MET A 1 6.17 -3.80 -29.48
N GLY A 2 5.77 -3.70 -28.20
CA GLY A 2 6.65 -3.29 -27.09
C GLY A 2 7.80 -4.26 -26.74
N PHE A 3 7.56 -5.58 -26.83
CA PHE A 3 8.55 -6.62 -26.49
C PHE A 3 9.87 -6.54 -27.29
N ARG A 4 9.82 -6.24 -28.59
CA ARG A 4 11.03 -6.07 -29.42
C ARG A 4 11.83 -4.82 -29.05
N LYS A 5 11.17 -3.73 -28.65
CA LYS A 5 11.82 -2.50 -28.18
C LYS A 5 12.45 -2.70 -26.79
N LEU A 6 11.78 -3.46 -25.91
CA LEU A 6 12.27 -3.79 -24.57
C LEU A 6 13.47 -4.74 -24.61
N LYS A 7 13.40 -5.82 -25.41
CA LYS A 7 14.52 -6.74 -25.63
C LYS A 7 15.76 -6.00 -26.15
N LYS A 8 15.57 -5.10 -27.14
CA LYS A 8 16.65 -4.22 -27.62
C LYS A 8 17.23 -3.31 -26.52
N LYS A 9 16.40 -2.73 -25.64
CA LYS A 9 16.91 -1.90 -24.53
C LYS A 9 17.70 -2.72 -23.50
N ILE A 10 17.19 -3.90 -23.12
CA ILE A 10 17.86 -4.82 -22.21
C ILE A 10 19.20 -5.30 -22.83
N ASP A 11 19.20 -5.67 -24.10
CA ASP A 11 20.40 -6.10 -24.82
C ASP A 11 21.41 -4.94 -24.95
N THR A 12 20.94 -3.70 -25.14
CA THR A 12 21.80 -2.51 -25.17
C THR A 12 22.42 -2.24 -23.80
N ILE A 13 21.65 -2.36 -22.71
CA ILE A 13 22.15 -2.20 -21.34
C ILE A 13 23.18 -3.29 -21.01
N LYS A 14 22.90 -4.56 -21.34
CA LYS A 14 23.86 -5.67 -21.19
C LYS A 14 25.14 -5.44 -21.97
N LYS A 15 25.04 -4.89 -23.19
CA LYS A 15 26.19 -4.58 -24.03
C LYS A 15 27.01 -3.42 -23.46
N LEU A 16 26.37 -2.35 -22.99
CA LEU A 16 27.03 -1.23 -22.31
C LEU A 16 27.73 -1.68 -21.02
N LEU A 17 27.13 -2.62 -20.28
CA LEU A 17 27.70 -3.23 -19.07
C LEU A 17 28.90 -4.13 -19.35
N ASN A 18 28.88 -4.92 -20.43
CA ASN A 18 30.04 -5.71 -20.84
C ASN A 18 31.19 -4.80 -21.32
N ILE A 19 30.88 -3.71 -22.02
CA ILE A 19 31.88 -2.70 -22.40
C ILE A 19 32.48 -2.01 -21.18
N SER A 20 31.72 -1.83 -20.09
CA SER A 20 32.26 -1.30 -18.84
C SER A 20 33.14 -2.32 -18.13
N LYS A 21 32.79 -3.61 -18.15
CA LYS A 21 33.63 -4.71 -17.62
C LYS A 21 34.96 -4.83 -18.35
N GLU A 22 34.96 -4.78 -19.69
CA GLU A 22 36.19 -4.84 -20.50
C GLU A 22 37.11 -3.62 -20.30
N LYS A 23 36.55 -2.47 -19.89
CA LYS A 23 37.32 -1.25 -19.59
C LYS A 23 37.87 -1.19 -18.16
N LEU A 24 37.54 -2.16 -17.30
CA LEU A 24 37.91 -2.19 -15.88
C LEU A 24 38.97 -3.25 -15.54
N ASP A 25 39.44 -4.04 -16.52
CA ASP A 25 40.52 -5.03 -16.35
C ASP A 25 41.93 -4.40 -16.35
N ASP A 26 42.06 -3.10 -16.63
CA ASP A 26 43.33 -2.35 -16.59
C ASP A 26 43.32 -1.30 -15.47
N THR A 27 43.33 -1.72 -14.19
CA THR A 27 44.01 -1.06 -13.05
C THR A 27 43.64 -1.69 -11.69
N ASP A 28 44.64 -1.78 -10.81
CA ASP A 28 44.59 -2.32 -9.45
C ASP A 28 43.55 -1.64 -8.53
N LYS A 29 42.30 -2.10 -8.54
CA LYS A 29 41.26 -1.74 -7.55
C LYS A 29 40.23 -2.85 -7.33
N ILE A 30 40.64 -3.92 -6.65
CA ILE A 30 39.80 -5.12 -6.44
C ILE A 30 38.60 -4.86 -5.49
N ASP A 31 38.70 -3.90 -4.56
CA ASP A 31 37.62 -3.60 -3.60
C ASP A 31 36.57 -2.62 -4.16
N GLU A 32 36.97 -1.57 -4.89
CA GLU A 32 36.03 -0.69 -5.61
C GLU A 32 35.24 -1.49 -6.68
N ASN A 33 35.88 -2.46 -7.34
CA ASN A 33 35.23 -3.30 -8.36
C ASN A 33 34.17 -4.26 -7.77
N LYS A 34 34.32 -4.74 -6.53
CA LYS A 34 33.28 -5.56 -5.87
C LYS A 34 32.07 -4.72 -5.48
N GLU A 35 32.30 -3.52 -4.96
CA GLU A 35 31.24 -2.60 -4.57
C GLU A 35 30.45 -2.11 -5.79
N ILE A 36 31.15 -1.73 -6.87
CA ILE A 36 30.54 -1.36 -8.15
C ILE A 36 29.72 -2.53 -8.73
N LYS A 37 30.25 -3.76 -8.69
CA LYS A 37 29.53 -4.96 -9.16
C LYS A 37 28.26 -5.22 -8.34
N SER A 38 28.33 -5.08 -7.02
CA SER A 38 27.16 -5.19 -6.13
C SER A 38 26.09 -4.13 -6.44
N ILE A 39 26.50 -2.88 -6.68
CA ILE A 39 25.60 -1.78 -7.06
C ILE A 39 24.94 -2.08 -8.42
N ILE A 40 25.72 -2.55 -9.41
CA ILE A 40 25.21 -2.93 -10.74
C ILE A 40 24.18 -4.06 -10.62
N ASP A 41 24.48 -5.11 -9.85
CA ASP A 41 23.56 -6.24 -9.66
C ASP A 41 22.27 -5.80 -8.96
N SER A 42 22.35 -4.88 -7.98
CA SER A 42 21.19 -4.27 -7.33
C SER A 42 20.33 -3.43 -8.30
N LEU A 43 20.98 -2.64 -9.17
CA LEU A 43 20.29 -1.83 -10.19
C LEU A 43 19.60 -2.71 -11.23
N LEU A 44 20.27 -3.77 -11.70
CA LEU A 44 19.70 -4.74 -12.63
C LEU A 44 18.47 -5.43 -12.06
N ASN A 45 18.54 -5.88 -10.80
CA ASN A 45 17.39 -6.44 -10.10
C ASN A 45 16.24 -5.43 -10.03
N THR A 46 16.52 -4.16 -9.70
CA THR A 46 15.49 -3.12 -9.62
C THR A 46 14.78 -2.88 -10.97
N ILE A 47 15.54 -2.86 -12.07
CA ILE A 47 14.99 -2.69 -13.43
C ILE A 47 14.14 -3.90 -13.82
N GLU A 48 14.60 -5.11 -13.52
CA GLU A 48 13.86 -6.34 -13.78
C GLU A 48 12.54 -6.38 -12.99
N LEU A 49 12.56 -5.94 -11.72
CA LEU A 49 11.38 -5.81 -10.87
C LEU A 49 10.34 -4.85 -11.44
N GLU A 50 10.73 -3.65 -11.84
CA GLU A 50 9.81 -2.69 -12.44
C GLU A 50 9.20 -3.25 -13.73
N SER A 51 10.00 -3.91 -14.57
CA SER A 51 9.48 -4.54 -15.78
C SER A 51 8.50 -5.69 -15.49
N ILE A 52 8.78 -6.54 -14.50
CA ILE A 52 7.87 -7.63 -14.08
C ILE A 52 6.56 -7.02 -13.57
N PHE A 53 6.65 -5.99 -12.73
CA PHE A 53 5.52 -5.31 -12.12
C PHE A 53 4.59 -4.69 -13.18
N ASP A 54 5.15 -3.96 -14.13
CA ASP A 54 4.40 -3.36 -15.24
C ASP A 54 3.74 -4.43 -16.12
N ASN A 55 4.44 -5.53 -16.39
CA ASN A 55 3.87 -6.64 -17.15
C ASN A 55 2.70 -7.29 -16.41
N LEU A 56 2.84 -7.55 -15.10
CA LEU A 56 1.76 -8.13 -14.29
C LEU A 56 0.56 -7.17 -14.20
N LEU A 57 0.78 -5.87 -14.06
CA LEU A 57 -0.29 -4.87 -14.06
C LEU A 57 -1.08 -4.83 -15.37
N ASN A 58 -0.42 -5.07 -16.50
CA ASN A 58 -1.07 -5.08 -17.81
C ASN A 58 -1.98 -6.30 -18.02
N ILE A 59 -1.77 -7.39 -17.27
CA ILE A 59 -2.63 -8.58 -17.33
C ILE A 59 -4.00 -8.28 -16.70
N LYS A 60 -4.01 -7.61 -15.55
CA LYS A 60 -5.25 -7.29 -14.82
C LYS A 60 -5.18 -5.90 -14.20
N LYS A 61 -5.41 -4.88 -15.03
CA LYS A 61 -5.45 -3.49 -14.59
C LYS A 61 -6.73 -3.21 -13.79
N PRO A 62 -6.63 -2.76 -12.53
CA PRO A 62 -7.82 -2.42 -11.76
C PRO A 62 -8.48 -1.14 -12.31
N GLN A 63 -9.82 -1.05 -12.18
CA GLN A 63 -10.58 0.13 -12.57
C GLN A 63 -10.27 1.34 -11.69
N ASN A 64 -10.05 1.12 -10.40
CA ASN A 64 -9.74 2.14 -9.40
C ASN A 64 -8.55 1.71 -8.55
N TRP A 65 -7.65 2.62 -8.16
CA TRP A 65 -6.47 2.25 -7.35
C TRP A 65 -6.80 1.99 -5.88
N LEU A 66 -7.83 2.66 -5.33
CA LEU A 66 -8.25 2.54 -3.94
C LEU A 66 -9.73 2.21 -3.82
N THR A 67 -10.04 1.26 -2.94
CA THR A 67 -11.38 1.07 -2.37
C THR A 67 -11.30 1.31 -0.87
N ILE A 68 -12.17 2.16 -0.32
CA ILE A 68 -12.29 2.43 1.11
C ILE A 68 -13.62 1.86 1.59
N LYS A 69 -13.60 1.04 2.63
CA LYS A 69 -14.78 0.50 3.27
C LYS A 69 -14.89 1.04 4.69
N TYR A 70 -16.06 1.55 5.04
CA TYR A 70 -16.38 1.97 6.39
C TYR A 70 -17.14 0.87 7.12
N TYR A 71 -16.69 0.56 8.33
CA TYR A 71 -17.26 -0.49 9.18
C TYR A 71 -17.76 0.09 10.49
N GLU A 72 -18.94 -0.40 10.90
CA GLU A 72 -19.46 -0.26 12.25
C GLU A 72 -19.37 -1.63 12.92
N LYS A 73 -18.45 -1.78 13.88
CA LYS A 73 -18.00 -3.09 14.38
C LYS A 73 -17.55 -4.00 13.22
N ASN A 74 -18.20 -5.13 13.00
CA ASN A 74 -17.94 -6.06 11.90
C ASN A 74 -18.86 -5.88 10.69
N TYR A 75 -19.73 -4.86 10.67
CA TYR A 75 -20.69 -4.67 9.58
C TYR A 75 -20.21 -3.61 8.59
N PRO A 76 -19.97 -3.97 7.31
CA PRO A 76 -19.68 -2.99 6.28
C PRO A 76 -20.90 -2.09 6.08
N THR A 77 -20.71 -0.79 6.25
CA THR A 77 -21.78 0.22 6.27
C THR A 77 -21.69 1.20 5.10
N GLY A 78 -20.53 1.30 4.46
CA GLY A 78 -20.38 2.04 3.21
C GLY A 78 -19.10 1.67 2.48
N GLU A 79 -19.08 1.94 1.17
CA GLU A 79 -17.94 1.72 0.29
C GLU A 79 -17.74 2.95 -0.59
N PHE A 80 -16.47 3.30 -0.83
CA PHE A 80 -16.05 4.37 -1.72
C PHE A 80 -14.91 3.89 -2.60
N LYS A 81 -14.99 4.15 -3.90
CA LYS A 81 -13.96 3.77 -4.89
C LYS A 81 -13.46 5.03 -5.57
N SER A 82 -12.15 5.19 -5.69
CA SER A 82 -11.60 6.36 -6.34
C SER A 82 -10.30 6.09 -7.09
N ASN A 83 -10.08 6.91 -8.11
CA ASN A 83 -8.84 7.03 -8.87
C ASN A 83 -8.06 8.30 -8.53
N SER A 84 -8.63 9.21 -7.74
CA SER A 84 -7.98 10.46 -7.41
C SER A 84 -6.76 10.21 -6.53
N ARG A 85 -5.72 11.02 -6.72
CA ARG A 85 -4.50 10.94 -5.92
C ARG A 85 -4.73 11.42 -4.50
N ILE A 86 -5.69 12.32 -4.31
CA ILE A 86 -5.98 12.93 -3.02
C ILE A 86 -7.43 12.60 -2.67
N ILE A 87 -7.63 11.89 -1.58
CA ILE A 87 -8.95 11.46 -1.12
C ILE A 87 -9.11 11.90 0.33
N THR A 88 -10.27 12.46 0.69
CA THR A 88 -10.57 12.79 2.09
C THR A 88 -11.69 11.89 2.61
N VAL A 89 -11.50 11.28 3.77
CA VAL A 89 -12.56 10.56 4.50
C VAL A 89 -12.91 11.39 5.72
N ASP A 90 -14.16 11.83 5.86
CA ASP A 90 -14.58 12.69 6.97
C ASP A 90 -16.02 12.42 7.43
N ASN A 91 -16.46 13.15 8.46
CA ASN A 91 -17.82 13.09 8.99
C ASN A 91 -18.56 14.43 8.81
N ASN A 92 -18.38 15.12 7.68
CA ASN A 92 -19.05 16.39 7.40
C ASN A 92 -20.23 16.21 6.43
N ALA A 93 -21.45 16.19 6.96
CA ALA A 93 -22.68 15.99 6.20
C ALA A 93 -22.89 16.99 5.04
N LYS A 94 -22.27 18.18 5.11
CA LYS A 94 -22.40 19.23 4.07
C LYS A 94 -21.53 18.99 2.83
N SER A 95 -20.61 18.04 2.86
CA SER A 95 -19.57 17.88 1.82
C SER A 95 -19.74 16.64 0.93
N SER A 96 -20.94 16.08 0.83
CA SER A 96 -21.21 14.84 0.09
C SER A 96 -21.21 14.96 -1.45
N ILE A 97 -20.92 16.14 -2.00
CA ILE A 97 -20.96 16.41 -3.46
C ILE A 97 -19.58 16.22 -4.11
N ASP A 98 -18.51 16.17 -3.32
CA ASP A 98 -17.14 16.06 -3.83
C ASP A 98 -16.79 14.60 -4.19
N LYS A 99 -16.40 14.38 -5.45
CA LYS A 99 -16.04 13.06 -6.01
C LYS A 99 -14.79 12.46 -5.37
N ASP A 100 -13.97 13.30 -4.73
CA ASP A 100 -12.73 12.89 -4.07
C ASP A 100 -12.88 12.78 -2.55
N LYS A 101 -14.13 12.75 -2.09
CA LYS A 101 -14.46 12.77 -0.67
C LYS A 101 -15.42 11.65 -0.29
N PHE A 102 -14.99 10.85 0.67
CA PHE A 102 -15.84 9.85 1.31
C PHE A 102 -16.38 10.38 2.63
N CYS A 103 -17.59 10.94 2.61
CA CYS A 103 -18.27 11.40 3.81
C CYS A 103 -19.03 10.24 4.47
N VAL A 104 -18.69 9.91 5.72
CA VAL A 104 -19.36 8.83 6.45
C VAL A 104 -20.65 9.29 7.15
N ALA A 105 -20.88 10.61 7.30
CA ALA A 105 -21.96 11.17 8.13
C ALA A 105 -23.34 10.59 7.78
N ASN A 106 -23.65 10.55 6.49
CA ASN A 106 -24.96 10.14 5.98
C ASN A 106 -25.11 8.62 5.80
N LEU A 107 -24.06 7.84 6.08
CA LEU A 107 -24.14 6.38 6.01
C LEU A 107 -25.06 5.85 7.12
N LYS A 108 -26.08 5.10 6.73
CA LYS A 108 -27.01 4.39 7.62
C LYS A 108 -26.62 2.91 7.67
N GLY A 109 -25.99 2.51 8.77
CA GLY A 109 -25.63 1.12 9.08
C GLY A 109 -26.60 0.43 10.04
N LYS A 110 -26.35 -0.86 10.26
CA LYS A 110 -27.12 -1.71 11.19
C LYS A 110 -27.14 -1.16 12.62
N PHE A 111 -26.09 -0.45 13.04
CA PHE A 111 -25.96 0.06 14.40
C PHE A 111 -26.03 1.58 14.49
N THR A 112 -26.63 2.24 13.50
CA THR A 112 -26.74 3.71 13.46
C THR A 112 -27.43 4.28 14.70
N THR A 113 -28.30 3.52 15.38
CA THR A 113 -28.99 3.95 16.62
C THR A 113 -28.14 3.79 17.88
N ASN A 114 -27.02 3.06 17.84
CA ASN A 114 -26.17 2.81 18.99
C ASN A 114 -25.33 4.05 19.36
N GLU A 115 -25.50 4.57 20.57
CA GLU A 115 -24.81 5.78 21.04
C GLU A 115 -23.29 5.67 21.02
N LYS A 116 -22.71 4.52 21.41
CA LYS A 116 -21.25 4.35 21.39
C LYS A 116 -20.68 4.49 19.98
N ILE A 117 -21.43 4.03 18.97
CA ILE A 117 -21.05 4.13 17.56
C ILE A 117 -21.25 5.56 17.06
N LYS A 118 -22.39 6.20 17.37
CA LYS A 118 -22.61 7.63 17.04
C LYS A 118 -21.48 8.52 17.60
N ASN A 119 -21.19 8.40 18.89
CA ASN A 119 -20.15 9.18 19.56
C ASN A 119 -18.76 8.91 18.95
N THR A 120 -18.47 7.67 18.56
CA THR A 120 -17.18 7.34 17.93
C THR A 120 -17.11 7.83 16.48
N LYS A 121 -18.23 7.80 15.75
CA LYS A 121 -18.34 8.34 14.39
C LYS A 121 -18.14 9.86 14.38
N GLU A 122 -18.62 10.56 15.41
CA GLU A 122 -18.38 12.00 15.59
C GLU A 122 -16.89 12.35 15.73
N LEU A 123 -16.10 11.51 16.40
CA LEU A 123 -14.64 11.71 16.55
C LEU A 123 -13.87 11.73 15.22
N ILE A 124 -14.46 11.22 14.14
CA ILE A 124 -13.87 11.32 12.81
C ILE A 124 -13.69 12.79 12.45
N GLY A 125 -14.69 13.65 12.70
CA GLY A 125 -14.60 15.08 12.43
C GLY A 125 -14.17 15.39 10.98
N LYS A 126 -13.07 16.16 10.83
CA LYS A 126 -12.42 16.43 9.52
C LYS A 126 -11.67 15.23 8.94
N GLY A 127 -11.48 14.18 9.74
CA GLY A 127 -11.09 12.84 9.34
C GLY A 127 -9.66 12.70 8.87
N VAL A 128 -9.46 11.92 7.80
CA VAL A 128 -8.13 11.58 7.27
C VAL A 128 -8.05 11.90 5.79
N LYS A 129 -6.96 12.55 5.40
CA LYS A 129 -6.61 12.77 3.99
C LYS A 129 -5.62 11.71 3.55
N ILE A 130 -5.91 11.02 2.46
CA ILE A 130 -5.11 9.95 1.87
C ILE A 130 -4.51 10.51 0.57
N ASN A 131 -3.20 10.41 0.44
CA ASN A 131 -2.44 10.86 -0.72
C ASN A 131 -1.69 9.68 -1.35
N PHE A 132 -1.81 9.54 -2.67
CA PHE A 132 -1.03 8.60 -3.47
C PHE A 132 -0.06 9.37 -4.36
N ASP A 133 1.23 9.26 -4.05
CA ASP A 133 2.31 9.93 -4.79
C ASP A 133 2.78 9.16 -6.04
N GLY A 134 2.21 7.97 -6.29
CA GLY A 134 2.60 7.03 -7.35
C GLY A 134 3.39 5.82 -6.85
N ASN A 135 4.12 5.97 -5.74
CA ASN A 135 4.93 4.91 -5.14
C ASN A 135 4.48 4.56 -3.71
N ASN A 136 3.96 5.54 -2.97
CA ASN A 136 3.61 5.42 -1.57
C ASN A 136 2.18 5.91 -1.35
N VAL A 137 1.56 5.35 -0.32
CA VAL A 137 0.31 5.88 0.22
C VAL A 137 0.63 6.55 1.54
N ILE A 138 0.28 7.83 1.64
CA ILE A 138 0.53 8.70 2.78
C ILE A 138 -0.81 9.14 3.33
N ILE A 139 -0.93 9.23 4.65
CA ILE A 139 -2.08 9.84 5.29
C ILE A 139 -1.67 11.11 6.03
N VAL A 140 -2.60 12.05 6.10
CA VAL A 140 -2.57 13.23 6.98
C VAL A 140 -3.76 13.13 7.91
N ASN A 141 -3.51 13.15 9.22
CA ASN A 141 -4.56 13.13 10.22
C ASN A 141 -5.11 14.54 10.42
N ASN A 142 -6.29 14.82 9.86
CA ASN A 142 -6.97 16.10 10.06
C ASN A 142 -7.98 16.05 11.22
N SER A 143 -8.16 14.89 11.85
CA SER A 143 -9.08 14.72 12.98
C SER A 143 -8.48 15.31 14.26
N THR A 144 -9.33 15.60 15.25
CA THR A 144 -8.90 16.07 16.56
C THR A 144 -8.39 14.93 17.46
N THR A 145 -8.45 13.68 17.00
CA THR A 145 -8.07 12.49 17.76
C THR A 145 -6.91 11.77 17.10
N ASN A 146 -6.28 10.83 17.82
CA ASN A 146 -5.24 10.00 17.24
C ASN A 146 -5.85 8.99 16.26
N LEU A 147 -5.20 8.78 15.12
CA LEU A 147 -5.48 7.61 14.28
C LEU A 147 -4.64 6.43 14.74
N PHE A 148 -5.22 5.25 14.64
CA PHE A 148 -4.57 3.97 14.85
C PHE A 148 -4.57 3.24 13.52
N VAL A 149 -3.38 2.96 12.99
CA VAL A 149 -3.18 2.43 11.65
C VAL A 149 -2.45 1.11 11.70
N HIS A 150 -3.07 0.06 11.17
CA HIS A 150 -2.41 -1.21 10.92
C HIS A 150 -2.03 -1.30 9.44
N SER A 151 -0.73 -1.46 9.19
CA SER A 151 -0.18 -1.72 7.86
C SER A 151 0.94 -2.74 7.97
N LEU A 152 0.67 -3.96 7.46
CA LEU A 152 1.62 -5.06 7.51
C LEU A 152 2.94 -4.71 6.80
N GLY A 153 2.87 -4.02 5.65
CA GLY A 153 4.05 -3.65 4.89
C GLY A 153 4.96 -2.68 5.64
N ILE A 154 4.38 -1.74 6.38
CA ILE A 154 5.14 -0.80 7.22
C ILE A 154 5.67 -1.49 8.47
N ASN A 155 4.93 -2.44 9.06
CA ASN A 155 5.42 -3.24 10.17
C ASN A 155 6.66 -4.06 9.77
N LYS A 156 6.59 -4.77 8.63
CA LYS A 156 7.73 -5.53 8.08
C LYS A 156 8.92 -4.62 7.78
N LEU A 157 8.69 -3.44 7.19
CA LEU A 157 9.74 -2.45 6.91
C LEU A 157 10.52 -2.03 8.17
N TYR A 158 9.82 -1.83 9.29
CA TYR A 158 10.45 -1.40 10.54
C TYR A 158 10.79 -2.56 11.50
N GLY A 159 10.71 -3.81 11.05
CA GLY A 159 10.98 -4.98 11.90
C GLY A 159 10.05 -5.11 13.11
N ARG A 160 8.81 -4.62 13.00
CA ARG A 160 7.79 -4.72 14.05
C ARG A 160 7.00 -6.01 13.91
N SER A 161 6.34 -6.44 14.99
CA SER A 161 5.37 -7.55 14.93
C SER A 161 4.29 -7.27 13.88
N ASP A 162 3.88 -8.29 13.13
CA ASP A 162 2.92 -8.19 12.03
C ASP A 162 1.58 -7.56 12.46
N ASN A 163 1.17 -7.75 13.72
CA ASN A 163 -0.08 -7.23 14.30
C ASN A 163 0.06 -5.80 14.89
N SER A 164 1.25 -5.19 14.81
CA SER A 164 1.51 -3.87 15.41
C SER A 164 0.67 -2.77 14.80
N VAL A 165 0.24 -1.81 15.62
CA VAL A 165 -0.58 -0.67 15.18
C VAL A 165 0.18 0.62 15.43
N GLN A 166 0.37 1.42 14.38
CA GLN A 166 0.98 2.74 14.47
C GLN A 166 -0.03 3.77 14.95
N ARG A 167 0.35 4.59 15.93
CA ARG A 167 -0.41 5.78 16.34
C ARG A 167 0.03 6.99 15.53
N VAL A 168 -0.92 7.74 14.98
CA VAL A 168 -0.69 8.98 14.23
C VAL A 168 -1.45 10.12 14.93
N PRO A 169 -0.74 11.05 15.60
CA PRO A 169 -1.38 12.20 16.28
C PRO A 169 -2.13 13.13 15.32
N PRO A 170 -3.02 14.01 15.82
CA PRO A 170 -3.60 15.10 15.05
C PRO A 170 -2.54 15.93 14.32
N GLU A 171 -2.84 16.38 13.10
CA GLU A 171 -1.98 17.18 12.22
C GLU A 171 -0.67 16.50 11.76
N ASN A 172 -0.45 15.24 12.14
CA ASN A 172 0.72 14.47 11.71
C ASN A 172 0.46 13.66 10.45
N THR A 173 1.55 13.33 9.75
CA THR A 173 1.54 12.50 8.55
C THR A 173 2.18 11.14 8.79
N ALA A 174 1.71 10.11 8.10
CA ALA A 174 2.35 8.79 8.11
C ALA A 174 2.33 8.12 6.74
N VAL A 175 3.43 7.45 6.38
CA VAL A 175 3.47 6.54 5.22
C VAL A 175 2.84 5.22 5.66
N ILE A 176 1.79 4.80 4.96
CA ILE A 176 1.01 3.60 5.29
C ILE A 176 1.19 2.47 4.27
N PHE A 177 1.80 2.77 3.12
CA PHE A 177 2.21 1.77 2.12
C PHE A 177 3.43 2.27 1.35
N ARG A 178 4.36 1.36 1.03
CA ARG A 178 5.48 1.61 0.13
C ARG A 178 5.54 0.54 -0.96
N LYS A 179 5.51 0.96 -2.22
CA LYS A 179 5.62 0.07 -3.39
C LYS A 179 6.93 -0.74 -3.36
N SER A 180 8.04 -0.12 -2.96
CA SER A 180 9.35 -0.80 -2.93
C SER A 180 9.36 -2.04 -2.04
N ILE A 181 8.75 -1.97 -0.86
CA ILE A 181 8.68 -3.10 0.08
C ILE A 181 7.77 -4.19 -0.45
N PHE A 182 6.65 -3.80 -1.07
CA PHE A 182 5.77 -4.76 -1.74
C PHE A 182 6.46 -5.46 -2.91
N GLN A 183 7.20 -4.73 -3.75
CA GLN A 183 7.97 -5.29 -4.87
C GLN A 183 9.05 -6.25 -4.40
N GLN A 184 9.80 -5.90 -3.35
CA GLN A 184 10.84 -6.75 -2.78
C GLN A 184 10.26 -8.08 -2.26
N LEU A 185 9.16 -8.03 -1.49
CA LEU A 185 8.52 -9.24 -0.97
C LEU A 185 7.89 -10.08 -2.09
N LEU A 186 7.31 -9.43 -3.09
CA LEU A 186 6.78 -10.10 -4.28
C LEU A 186 7.88 -10.85 -5.04
N PHE A 187 9.07 -10.25 -5.18
CA PHE A 187 10.18 -10.90 -5.85
C PHE A 187 10.69 -12.13 -5.13
N ASN A 188 10.87 -12.02 -3.81
CA ASN A 188 11.28 -13.15 -2.99
C ASN A 188 10.26 -14.28 -3.12
N HIS A 189 8.96 -13.96 -3.09
CA HIS A 189 7.89 -14.93 -3.34
C HIS A 189 8.02 -15.63 -4.71
N LEU A 190 8.22 -14.86 -5.79
CA LEU A 190 8.35 -15.41 -7.14
C LEU A 190 9.61 -16.26 -7.34
N ARG A 191 10.70 -15.96 -6.64
CA ARG A 191 11.97 -16.71 -6.74
C ARG A 191 12.00 -17.97 -5.91
N GLU A 192 11.50 -17.88 -4.67
CA GLU A 192 11.70 -18.90 -3.65
C GLU A 192 10.46 -19.76 -3.42
N GLY A 193 9.31 -19.43 -4.05
CA GLY A 193 8.07 -20.20 -3.95
C GLY A 193 7.45 -20.18 -2.55
N ASP A 194 7.78 -19.18 -1.74
CA ASP A 194 7.51 -19.17 -0.30
C ASP A 194 6.01 -18.96 0.04
N LYS A 195 5.61 -19.28 1.28
CA LYS A 195 4.25 -19.18 1.86
C LYS A 195 3.67 -17.75 1.92
N SER A 196 4.34 -16.77 1.32
CA SER A 196 4.18 -15.32 1.52
C SER A 196 3.11 -14.65 0.65
N ILE A 197 2.42 -15.36 -0.24
CA ILE A 197 1.34 -14.72 -1.03
C ILE A 197 0.20 -14.21 -0.14
N ARG A 198 -0.09 -14.90 0.97
CA ARG A 198 -1.07 -14.45 1.97
C ARG A 198 -0.66 -13.12 2.61
N ASP A 199 0.62 -12.98 2.95
CA ASP A 199 1.17 -11.73 3.49
C ASP A 199 1.11 -10.61 2.45
N LEU A 200 1.41 -10.91 1.19
CA LEU A 200 1.28 -9.94 0.10
C LEU A 200 -0.19 -9.46 -0.05
N TYR A 201 -1.16 -10.37 0.01
CA TYR A 201 -2.58 -10.00 0.02
C TYR A 201 -2.97 -9.18 1.26
N ALA A 202 -2.41 -9.51 2.42
CA ALA A 202 -2.62 -8.76 3.65
C ALA A 202 -2.01 -7.35 3.57
N MET A 203 -0.85 -7.17 2.92
CA MET A 203 -0.25 -5.85 2.67
C MET A 203 -1.10 -4.96 1.76
N CYS A 204 -1.95 -5.54 0.90
CA CYS A 204 -2.91 -4.77 0.10
C CYS A 204 -4.09 -4.22 0.91
N LYS A 205 -4.19 -4.53 2.21
CA LYS A 205 -5.24 -4.05 3.10
C LYS A 205 -4.63 -3.26 4.26
N ILE A 206 -5.16 -2.07 4.52
CA ILE A 206 -4.73 -1.20 5.61
C ILE A 206 -5.95 -0.86 6.44
N ARG A 207 -5.86 -0.98 7.76
CA ARG A 207 -6.97 -0.71 8.68
C ARG A 207 -6.69 0.55 9.49
N ILE A 208 -7.69 1.42 9.61
CA ILE A 208 -7.58 2.69 10.34
C ILE A 208 -8.75 2.84 11.32
N SER A 209 -8.47 3.13 12.59
CA SER A 209 -9.47 3.53 13.59
C SER A 209 -9.19 4.92 14.16
N PHE A 210 -10.24 5.64 14.53
CA PHE A 210 -10.20 7.00 15.09
C PHE A 210 -10.24 7.03 16.62
N LYS A 211 -10.24 5.87 17.30
CA LYS A 211 -10.42 5.81 18.76
C LYS A 211 -9.53 4.81 19.47
N THR A 212 -9.41 3.59 18.95
CA THR A 212 -8.68 2.51 19.62
C THR A 212 -8.09 1.53 18.62
N SER A 213 -7.02 0.84 19.01
CA SER A 213 -6.30 -0.14 18.20
C SER A 213 -6.66 -1.59 18.54
N ARG A 214 -7.59 -1.83 19.46
CA ARG A 214 -7.87 -3.18 19.99
C ARG A 214 -8.25 -4.16 18.86
N ASN A 215 -7.43 -5.19 18.70
CA ASN A 215 -7.54 -6.22 17.64
C ASN A 215 -7.56 -5.65 16.21
N LEU A 216 -7.19 -4.38 16.00
CA LEU A 216 -7.24 -3.77 14.68
C LEU A 216 -6.28 -4.47 13.71
N GLY A 217 -5.08 -4.83 14.20
CA GLY A 217 -4.05 -5.48 13.42
C GLY A 217 -4.12 -7.00 13.35
N ASP A 218 -4.97 -7.62 14.17
CA ASP A 218 -5.13 -9.06 14.14
C ASP A 218 -6.04 -9.46 12.97
N SER A 219 -5.51 -10.26 12.04
CA SER A 219 -6.29 -10.74 10.90
C SER A 219 -7.16 -11.96 11.25
N SER A 220 -6.92 -12.61 12.39
CA SER A 220 -7.67 -13.77 12.86
C SER A 220 -8.90 -13.39 13.70
N VAL A 221 -8.96 -12.15 14.18
CA VAL A 221 -10.05 -11.66 15.04
C VAL A 221 -10.71 -10.44 14.42
N ILE A 222 -12.01 -10.30 14.67
CA ILE A 222 -12.75 -9.09 14.33
C ILE A 222 -12.21 -7.92 15.18
N PRO A 223 -11.91 -6.75 14.59
CA PRO A 223 -11.54 -5.57 15.35
C PRO A 223 -12.62 -5.21 16.39
N ASP A 224 -12.24 -5.13 17.66
CA ASP A 224 -13.12 -4.68 18.75
C ASP A 224 -13.09 -3.15 18.82
N VAL A 225 -13.50 -2.53 17.71
CA VAL A 225 -13.51 -1.07 17.54
C VAL A 225 -14.88 -0.63 17.00
N PRO A 226 -15.50 0.44 17.55
CA PRO A 226 -16.86 0.82 17.16
C PRO A 226 -16.98 1.24 15.68
N CYS A 227 -15.99 1.99 15.19
CA CYS A 227 -15.92 2.51 13.82
C CYS A 227 -14.49 2.39 13.30
N TRP A 228 -14.33 1.96 12.05
CA TRP A 228 -13.01 1.87 11.39
C TRP A 228 -13.13 1.83 9.87
N LEU A 229 -12.00 2.02 9.21
CA LEU A 229 -11.86 1.99 7.76
C LEU A 229 -10.96 0.82 7.34
N GLU A 230 -11.33 0.14 6.25
CA GLU A 230 -10.44 -0.74 5.50
C GLU A 230 -10.11 -0.09 4.16
N LEU A 231 -8.84 0.19 3.92
CA LEU A 231 -8.31 0.62 2.63
C LEU A 231 -7.83 -0.61 1.89
N GLN A 232 -8.34 -0.83 0.68
CA GLN A 232 -7.92 -1.89 -0.22
C GLN A 232 -7.17 -1.28 -1.41
N LEU A 233 -5.89 -1.62 -1.53
CA LEU A 233 -5.00 -1.16 -2.59
C LEU A 233 -5.12 -2.09 -3.80
N ASN A 234 -5.86 -1.67 -4.81
CA ASN A 234 -6.26 -2.53 -5.92
C ASN A 234 -5.14 -2.75 -6.94
N ILE A 235 -4.20 -1.81 -7.06
CA ILE A 235 -3.01 -1.95 -7.92
C ILE A 235 -2.15 -3.13 -7.46
N PRO A 236 -1.58 -3.13 -6.23
CA PRO A 236 -0.79 -4.27 -5.77
C PRO A 236 -1.62 -5.56 -5.69
N ARG A 237 -2.92 -5.49 -5.34
CA ARG A 237 -3.79 -6.67 -5.33
C ARG A 237 -3.99 -7.27 -6.73
N GLY A 238 -4.20 -6.44 -7.76
CA GLY A 238 -4.38 -6.89 -9.14
C GLY A 238 -3.14 -7.60 -9.71
N ILE A 239 -1.96 -7.21 -9.23
CA ILE A 239 -0.69 -7.90 -9.55
C ILE A 239 -0.69 -9.31 -8.98
N LEU A 240 -1.09 -9.48 -7.71
CA LEU A 240 -1.18 -10.81 -7.09
C LEU A 240 -2.21 -11.69 -7.80
N ASP A 241 -3.37 -11.13 -8.12
CA ASP A 241 -4.40 -11.84 -8.88
C ASP A 241 -3.87 -12.32 -10.24
N SER A 242 -2.97 -11.56 -10.87
CA SER A 242 -2.36 -11.92 -12.16
C SER A 242 -1.33 -13.06 -12.04
N ILE A 243 -0.83 -13.34 -10.83
CA ILE A 243 0.10 -14.45 -10.56
C ILE A 243 -0.68 -15.74 -10.36
N ILE A 244 -1.83 -15.70 -9.67
CA ILE A 244 -2.68 -16.89 -9.43
C ILE A 244 -3.36 -17.38 -10.71
N LEU A 245 -3.61 -16.49 -11.67
CA LEU A 245 -4.22 -16.85 -12.96
C LEU A 245 -3.25 -17.55 -13.93
N LYS A 246 -1.99 -17.78 -13.53
CA LYS A 246 -1.03 -18.62 -14.26
C LYS A 246 -0.94 -20.00 -13.63
#